data_AF-A0A7W5J713-F1
#
_entry.id   AF-A0A7W5J713-F1
#
_cell.length_a   1.000
_cell.length_b   1.000
_cell.length_c   1.000
_cell.angle_alpha   90.00
_cell.angle_beta   90.00
_cell.angle_gamma   90.00
#
_symmetry.space_group_name_H-M   'P 1'
#
loop_
_entity.id
_entity.type
_entity.pdbx_description
1 polymer ?
#
loop_
_entity_poly.entity_id
_entity_poly.type
_entity_poly.pdbx_seq_one_letter_code
_entity_poly.pdbx_strand_id
1 'polypeptide(L)'
;MDIQATGLAILLLLASTPASASRPITDKDGMVCLSGQGLPVSTQEGDVTFQVNDMEVLPLNADSHLAVFVDVAAHHQAKFGNKGQQTQILEVDFKRTPNGSACLRYDPNSRLWSVTPSDRGNMCLDCAPDWVQQEPAHSSPSAHRK
;
A
#
# COMPACT_ATOMS: atom_id res chain seq x y z
N MET A 1 -39.64 -24.61 41.19
CA MET A 1 -39.39 -23.31 40.52
C MET A 1 -37.89 -23.17 40.54
N ASP A 2 -37.19 -23.56 39.48
CA ASP A 2 -35.73 -23.53 39.47
C ASP A 2 -35.26 -23.04 38.11
N ILE A 3 -35.10 -21.72 38.03
CA ILE A 3 -34.58 -20.98 36.87
C ILE A 3 -33.19 -20.50 37.27
N GLN A 4 -32.16 -21.35 37.34
CA GLN A 4 -30.77 -20.89 37.49
C GLN A 4 -29.76 -21.92 36.97
N ALA A 5 -29.65 -22.08 35.65
CA ALA A 5 -28.46 -22.74 35.07
C ALA A 5 -28.11 -22.27 33.65
N THR A 6 -28.87 -21.33 33.07
CA THR A 6 -28.74 -20.95 31.64
C THR A 6 -28.19 -19.54 31.45
N GLY A 7 -27.59 -18.92 32.47
CA GLY A 7 -27.02 -17.57 32.36
C GLY A 7 -25.51 -17.54 32.08
N LEU A 8 -24.77 -18.57 32.49
CA LEU A 8 -23.30 -18.51 32.51
C LEU A 8 -22.63 -18.91 31.19
N ALA A 9 -23.31 -19.69 30.35
CA ALA A 9 -22.73 -20.21 29.10
C ALA A 9 -22.63 -19.15 27.99
N ILE A 10 -23.47 -18.12 28.02
CA ILE A 10 -23.53 -17.09 26.96
C ILE A 10 -22.40 -16.05 27.12
N LEU A 11 -21.95 -15.78 28.35
CA LEU A 11 -20.89 -14.80 28.62
C LEU A 11 -19.48 -15.29 28.21
N LEU A 12 -19.24 -16.60 28.17
CA LEU A 12 -17.94 -17.18 27.80
C LEU A 12 -17.70 -17.22 26.29
N LEU A 13 -18.75 -17.16 25.47
CA LEU A 13 -18.66 -17.18 24.01
C LEU A 13 -18.41 -15.79 23.38
N LEU A 14 -18.53 -14.72 24.17
CA LEU A 14 -18.29 -13.34 23.72
C LEU A 14 -16.82 -12.90 23.86
N ALA A 15 -15.97 -13.71 24.49
CA ALA A 15 -14.57 -13.36 24.77
C ALA A 15 -13.56 -13.88 23.72
N SER A 16 -14.01 -14.63 22.72
CA SER A 16 -13.14 -15.31 21.75
C SER A 16 -12.99 -14.61 20.40
N THR A 17 -13.50 -13.39 20.24
CA THR A 17 -13.06 -12.57 19.11
C THR A 17 -11.66 -12.05 19.43
N PRO A 18 -10.60 -12.43 18.69
CA PRO A 18 -9.34 -11.72 18.81
C PRO A 18 -9.63 -10.27 18.43
N ALA A 19 -9.75 -9.41 19.43
CA ALA A 19 -9.63 -7.99 19.20
C ALA A 19 -8.22 -7.81 18.64
N SER A 20 -8.12 -7.47 17.36
CA SER A 20 -6.86 -7.06 16.74
C SER A 20 -6.40 -5.82 17.48
N ALA A 21 -5.70 -6.02 18.59
CA ALA A 21 -5.10 -4.96 19.37
C ALA A 21 -4.04 -4.32 18.47
N SER A 22 -4.28 -3.08 18.07
CA SER A 22 -3.27 -2.22 17.46
C SER A 22 -2.05 -2.23 18.37
N ARG A 23 -0.96 -2.85 17.91
CA ARG A 23 0.33 -2.77 18.62
C ARG A 23 0.96 -1.40 18.35
N PRO A 24 1.72 -0.85 19.31
CA PRO A 24 2.50 0.37 19.06
C PRO A 24 3.43 0.18 17.85
N ILE A 25 3.59 1.21 17.04
CA ILE A 25 4.61 1.27 15.98
C ILE A 25 5.98 1.41 16.64
N THR A 26 6.91 0.55 16.27
CA THR A 26 8.26 0.43 16.84
C THR A 26 9.33 0.66 15.77
N ASP A 27 10.59 0.57 16.19
CA ASP A 27 11.78 0.55 15.33
C ASP A 27 11.86 -0.69 14.43
N LYS A 28 11.19 -1.78 14.83
CA LYS A 28 11.03 -3.01 14.01
C LYS A 28 9.96 -2.87 12.93
N ASP A 29 9.19 -1.79 12.96
CA ASP A 29 8.14 -1.56 11.98
C ASP A 29 8.65 -0.69 10.85
N GLY A 30 8.38 -1.16 9.64
CA GLY A 30 8.56 -0.46 8.39
C GLY A 30 7.23 -0.04 7.79
N MET A 31 7.30 0.63 6.65
CA MET A 31 6.11 1.03 5.91
C MET A 31 6.18 0.55 4.47
N VAL A 32 5.13 -0.12 4.02
CA VAL A 32 4.85 -0.31 2.61
C VAL A 32 3.87 0.78 2.20
N CYS A 33 4.36 1.69 1.36
CA CYS A 33 3.60 2.76 0.76
C CYS A 33 3.14 2.34 -0.63
N LEU A 34 1.92 2.68 -0.99
CA LEU A 34 1.36 2.41 -2.30
C LEU A 34 0.76 3.69 -2.88
N SER A 35 1.07 3.93 -4.15
CA SER A 35 0.40 4.93 -4.97
C SER A 35 -0.26 4.26 -6.17
N GLY A 36 -1.58 4.42 -6.30
CA GLY A 36 -2.35 4.03 -7.48
C GLY A 36 -2.17 4.99 -8.66
N GLN A 37 -1.46 6.12 -8.46
CA GLN A 37 -1.20 7.07 -9.54
C GLN A 37 -0.48 6.38 -10.71
N GLY A 38 -0.91 6.71 -11.92
CA GLY A 38 -0.43 6.08 -13.16
C GLY A 38 -1.31 4.92 -13.62
N LEU A 39 -2.21 4.40 -12.78
CA LEU A 39 -3.25 3.49 -13.27
C LEU A 39 -4.11 4.18 -14.33
N PRO A 40 -4.56 3.45 -15.39
CA PRO A 40 -5.46 4.01 -16.38
C PRO A 40 -6.71 4.63 -15.73
N VAL A 41 -7.19 5.77 -16.22
CA VAL A 41 -8.43 6.43 -15.73
C VAL A 41 -9.68 5.55 -15.86
N SER A 42 -9.62 4.51 -16.69
CA SER A 42 -10.68 3.50 -16.82
C SER A 42 -10.64 2.42 -15.73
N THR A 43 -9.58 2.39 -14.91
CA THR A 43 -9.43 1.43 -13.81
C THR A 43 -10.39 1.81 -12.69
N GLN A 44 -11.35 0.93 -12.45
CA GLN A 44 -12.34 1.12 -11.39
C GLN A 44 -11.89 0.44 -10.10
N GLU A 45 -12.47 0.86 -8.98
CA GLU A 45 -12.32 0.14 -7.73
C GLU A 45 -12.72 -1.34 -7.93
N GLY A 46 -11.82 -2.24 -7.55
CA GLY A 46 -12.01 -3.69 -7.69
C GLY A 46 -11.33 -4.28 -8.93
N ASP A 47 -10.91 -3.45 -9.89
CA ASP A 47 -10.13 -3.95 -11.02
C ASP A 47 -8.72 -4.37 -10.61
N VAL A 48 -8.15 -3.66 -9.62
CA VAL A 48 -6.85 -3.99 -9.03
C VAL A 48 -7.00 -4.24 -7.54
N THR A 49 -6.47 -5.37 -7.05
CA THR A 49 -6.44 -5.71 -5.62
C THR A 49 -5.01 -5.76 -5.13
N PHE A 50 -4.78 -5.25 -3.92
CA PHE A 50 -3.48 -5.25 -3.27
C PHE A 50 -3.51 -6.06 -1.97
N GLN A 51 -2.54 -6.97 -1.86
CA GLN A 51 -2.32 -7.76 -0.65
C GLN A 51 -0.86 -7.63 -0.23
N VAL A 52 -0.61 -7.38 1.06
CA VAL A 52 0.73 -7.48 1.67
C VAL A 52 0.66 -8.54 2.76
N ASN A 53 1.43 -9.61 2.58
CA ASN A 53 1.32 -10.82 3.42
C ASN A 53 -0.11 -11.41 3.35
N ASP A 54 -0.70 -11.73 4.51
CA ASP A 54 -2.08 -12.21 4.64
C ASP A 54 -3.10 -11.08 4.82
N MET A 55 -2.65 -9.81 4.77
CA MET A 55 -3.54 -8.66 4.88
C MET A 55 -3.97 -8.21 3.48
N GLU A 56 -5.24 -8.38 3.17
CA GLU A 56 -5.87 -7.73 2.02
C GLU A 56 -6.12 -6.27 2.38
N VAL A 57 -5.56 -5.36 1.57
CA VAL A 57 -5.46 -3.94 1.95
C VAL A 57 -6.58 -3.11 1.32
N LEU A 58 -7.34 -3.65 0.35
CA LEU A 58 -8.52 -3.10 -0.36
C LEU A 58 -8.31 -3.05 -1.90
N PRO A 59 -9.40 -2.95 -2.68
CA PRO A 59 -9.33 -2.56 -4.09
C PRO A 59 -8.68 -1.19 -4.32
N LEU A 60 -8.04 -1.02 -5.47
CA LEU A 60 -7.31 0.19 -5.86
C LEU A 60 -7.93 0.89 -7.07
N ASN A 61 -7.71 2.20 -7.14
CA ASN A 61 -7.98 3.08 -8.28
C ASN A 61 -6.83 4.09 -8.43
N ALA A 62 -6.92 4.99 -9.43
CA ALA A 62 -5.88 5.99 -9.71
C ALA A 62 -5.61 6.98 -8.56
N ASP A 63 -6.60 7.19 -7.67
CA ASP A 63 -6.52 8.10 -6.53
C ASP A 63 -6.06 7.41 -5.24
N SER A 64 -5.77 6.11 -5.28
CA SER A 64 -5.42 5.33 -4.10
C SER A 64 -4.05 5.72 -3.54
N HIS A 65 -4.03 6.09 -2.26
CA HIS A 65 -2.81 6.35 -1.49
C HIS A 65 -2.90 5.61 -0.16
N LEU A 66 -2.03 4.62 0.05
CA LEU A 66 -2.10 3.71 1.20
C LEU A 66 -0.74 3.55 1.86
N ALA A 67 -0.76 3.37 3.17
CA ALA A 67 0.40 3.06 3.99
C ALA A 67 0.08 1.87 4.90
N VAL A 68 0.90 0.83 4.83
CA VAL A 68 0.75 -0.39 5.65
C VAL A 68 2.01 -0.56 6.49
N PHE A 69 1.82 -0.73 7.80
CA PHE A 69 2.92 -1.05 8.70
C PHE A 69 3.22 -2.54 8.67
N VAL A 70 4.50 -2.89 8.52
CA VAL A 70 4.97 -4.27 8.43
C VAL A 70 6.26 -4.45 9.23
N ASP A 71 6.62 -5.69 9.57
CA ASP A 71 7.85 -5.98 10.33
C ASP A 71 9.07 -6.02 9.39
N VAL A 72 10.01 -5.09 9.52
CA VAL A 72 11.17 -5.01 8.59
C VAL A 72 12.06 -6.26 8.62
N ALA A 73 12.01 -7.07 9.67
CA ALA A 73 12.79 -8.30 9.77
C ALA A 73 12.12 -9.48 9.04
N ALA A 74 10.82 -9.38 8.74
CA ALA A 74 10.08 -10.41 8.04
C ALA A 74 10.23 -10.28 6.52
N HIS A 75 9.99 -11.39 5.84
CA HIS A 75 9.94 -11.43 4.39
C HIS A 75 8.53 -11.07 3.92
N HIS A 76 8.42 -10.10 3.02
CA HIS A 76 7.13 -9.54 2.63
C HIS A 76 6.91 -9.65 1.13
N GLN A 77 5.71 -10.08 0.76
CA GLN A 77 5.27 -10.13 -0.62
C GLN A 77 4.09 -9.18 -0.82
N ALA A 78 4.17 -8.38 -1.87
CA ALA A 78 3.09 -7.56 -2.39
C ALA A 78 2.48 -8.26 -3.62
N LYS A 79 1.19 -8.59 -3.57
CA LYS A 79 0.47 -9.21 -4.68
C LYS A 79 -0.52 -8.22 -5.29
N PHE A 80 -0.46 -8.10 -6.60
CA PHE A 80 -1.32 -7.25 -7.41
C PHE A 80 -2.13 -8.11 -8.37
N GLY A 81 -3.42 -8.28 -8.09
CA GLY A 81 -4.37 -8.90 -9.02
C GLY A 81 -4.97 -7.81 -9.90
N ASN A 82 -4.90 -7.95 -11.23
CA ASN A 82 -5.60 -7.06 -12.15
C ASN A 82 -6.54 -7.88 -13.04
N LYS A 83 -7.78 -7.42 -13.21
CA LYS A 83 -8.81 -8.13 -13.98
C LYS A 83 -8.37 -8.34 -15.43
N GLY A 84 -8.28 -9.61 -15.83
CA GLY A 84 -7.87 -10.01 -17.18
C GLY A 84 -6.37 -9.93 -17.45
N GLN A 85 -5.55 -9.71 -16.41
CA GLN A 85 -4.09 -9.76 -16.48
C GLN A 85 -3.53 -10.81 -15.52
N GLN A 86 -2.26 -11.16 -15.72
CA GLN A 86 -1.55 -12.03 -14.79
C GLN A 86 -1.29 -11.29 -13.47
N THR A 87 -1.55 -11.94 -12.34
CA THR A 87 -1.18 -11.43 -11.01
C THR A 87 0.32 -11.20 -10.93
N GLN A 88 0.73 -10.01 -10.50
CA GLN A 88 2.11 -9.68 -10.24
C GLN A 88 2.43 -9.88 -8.75
N ILE A 89 3.57 -10.49 -8.46
CA ILE A 89 4.08 -10.67 -7.09
C ILE A 89 5.43 -9.96 -7.01
N LEU A 90 5.56 -9.05 -6.04
CA LEU A 90 6.76 -8.29 -5.79
C LEU A 90 7.29 -8.60 -4.39
N GLU A 91 8.57 -8.90 -4.31
CA GLU A 91 9.27 -9.04 -3.04
C GLU A 91 9.59 -7.67 -2.47
N VAL A 92 9.24 -7.46 -1.21
CA VAL A 92 9.55 -6.25 -0.47
C VAL A 92 10.64 -6.57 0.54
N ASP A 93 11.89 -6.24 0.18
CA ASP A 93 13.06 -6.47 1.02
C ASP A 93 13.50 -5.17 1.72
N PHE A 94 13.31 -5.14 3.04
CA PHE A 94 13.71 -4.01 3.87
C PHE A 94 15.20 -4.02 4.26
N LYS A 95 15.97 -5.06 3.91
CA LYS A 95 17.42 -5.10 4.18
C LYS A 95 18.19 -4.00 3.45
N ARG A 96 17.63 -3.48 2.35
CA ARG A 96 18.25 -2.45 1.51
C ARG A 96 17.75 -1.04 1.82
N THR A 97 16.78 -0.88 2.71
CA THR A 97 16.20 0.41 3.09
C THR A 97 16.63 0.76 4.51
N PRO A 98 17.56 1.71 4.69
CA PRO A 98 18.15 2.02 6.01
C PRO A 98 17.11 2.51 7.04
N ASN A 99 15.92 2.91 6.57
CA ASN A 99 14.83 3.42 7.40
C ASN A 99 13.55 2.56 7.33
N GLY A 100 13.57 1.42 6.62
CA GLY A 100 12.47 0.46 6.61
C GLY A 100 11.21 0.91 5.85
N SER A 101 11.28 1.80 4.86
CA SER A 101 10.12 2.15 4.03
C SER A 101 10.33 1.75 2.57
N ALA A 102 9.26 1.27 1.93
CA ALA A 102 9.26 0.82 0.53
C ALA A 102 8.04 1.40 -0.19
N CYS A 103 8.23 1.79 -1.45
CA CYS A 103 7.22 2.38 -2.29
C CYS A 103 6.84 1.45 -3.44
N LEU A 104 5.55 1.16 -3.56
CA LEU A 104 4.96 0.38 -4.63
C LEU A 104 4.25 1.32 -5.59
N ARG A 105 4.72 1.35 -6.85
CA ARG A 105 4.25 2.29 -7.88
C ARG A 105 3.95 1.53 -9.16
N TYR A 106 2.88 1.93 -9.84
CA TYR A 106 2.53 1.43 -11.16
C TYR A 106 3.17 2.28 -12.25
N ASP A 107 3.93 1.68 -13.16
CA ASP A 107 4.47 2.35 -14.34
C ASP A 107 3.49 2.21 -15.52
N PRO A 108 2.90 3.32 -16.01
CA PRO A 108 1.94 3.26 -17.12
C PRO A 108 2.56 2.79 -18.44
N ASN A 109 3.87 2.95 -18.63
CA ASN A 109 4.56 2.58 -19.87
C ASN A 109 4.75 1.07 -19.98
N SER A 110 5.29 0.46 -18.92
CA SER A 110 5.49 -1.00 -18.86
C SER A 110 4.24 -1.76 -18.41
N ARG A 111 3.27 -1.07 -17.81
CA ARG A 111 2.07 -1.65 -17.19
C ARG A 111 2.39 -2.63 -16.07
N LEU A 112 3.46 -2.37 -15.33
CA LEU A 112 3.94 -3.20 -14.24
C LEU A 112 4.10 -2.38 -12.97
N TRP A 113 3.92 -3.06 -11.83
CA TRP A 113 4.28 -2.53 -10.52
C TRP A 113 5.79 -2.68 -10.28
N SER A 114 6.35 -1.75 -9.51
CA SER A 114 7.75 -1.74 -9.10
C SER A 114 7.89 -1.39 -7.62
N VAL A 115 8.98 -1.84 -7.00
CA VAL A 115 9.35 -1.51 -5.62
C VAL A 115 10.53 -0.55 -5.63
N THR A 116 10.39 0.61 -5.00
CA THR A 116 11.49 1.56 -4.79
C THR A 116 11.75 1.78 -3.30
N PRO A 117 13.02 1.85 -2.86
CA PRO A 117 13.37 2.33 -1.52
C PRO A 117 12.76 3.72 -1.23
N SER A 118 12.33 3.96 0.00
CA SER A 118 11.84 5.26 0.44
C SER A 118 12.32 5.58 1.87
N ASP A 119 12.45 6.87 2.18
CA ASP A 119 12.83 7.33 3.51
C ASP A 119 11.63 7.41 4.45
N ARG A 120 11.75 6.79 5.64
CA ARG A 120 10.69 6.75 6.67
C ARG A 120 10.25 8.12 7.13
N GLY A 121 11.16 9.10 7.17
CA GLY A 121 10.88 10.47 7.58
C GLY A 121 9.79 11.13 6.73
N ASN A 122 9.59 10.62 5.52
CA ASN A 122 8.70 11.23 4.55
C ASN A 122 7.32 10.57 4.58
N MET A 123 7.05 9.60 5.45
CA MET A 123 5.72 9.04 5.71
C MET A 123 4.87 8.77 4.43
N CYS A 124 5.48 8.15 3.40
CA CYS A 124 4.85 7.90 2.09
C CYS A 124 4.58 9.14 1.19
N LEU A 125 5.02 10.33 1.58
CA LEU A 125 4.87 11.56 0.80
C LEU A 125 5.60 11.48 -0.56
N ASP A 126 6.75 10.81 -0.61
CA ASP A 126 7.54 10.65 -1.83
C ASP A 126 7.12 9.46 -2.70
N CYS A 127 6.05 8.76 -2.32
CA CYS A 127 5.54 7.66 -3.15
C CYS A 127 4.82 8.15 -4.43
N ALA A 128 4.67 9.47 -4.57
CA ALA A 128 4.08 10.12 -5.74
C ALA A 128 5.09 10.25 -6.89
N PRO A 129 4.76 9.80 -8.11
CA PRO A 129 5.46 10.01 -9.38
C PRO A 129 6.69 10.93 -9.52
N ASP A 130 7.91 10.45 -9.79
CA ASP A 130 9.01 11.36 -10.20
C ASP A 130 8.72 11.94 -11.60
N TRP A 131 7.99 11.20 -12.45
CA TRP A 131 7.52 11.67 -13.76
C TRP A 131 6.46 12.78 -13.67
N VAL A 132 5.89 13.04 -12.49
CA VAL A 132 5.03 14.21 -12.26
C VAL A 132 5.87 15.49 -12.10
N GLN A 133 7.15 15.37 -11.74
CA GLN A 133 8.07 16.51 -11.68
C GLN A 133 8.72 16.87 -13.02
N GLN A 134 8.48 16.07 -14.07
CA GLN A 134 8.83 16.40 -15.44
C GLN A 134 7.65 17.05 -16.17
N GLU A 135 7.13 18.16 -15.64
CA GLU A 135 6.48 19.12 -16.54
C GLU A 135 7.56 19.58 -17.54
N PRO A 136 7.34 19.46 -18.87
CA PRO A 136 8.25 20.09 -19.81
C PRO A 136 8.22 21.58 -19.50
N ALA A 137 9.37 22.12 -19.07
CA ALA A 137 9.56 23.56 -18.99
C ALA A 137 9.13 24.15 -20.34
N HIS A 138 7.97 24.78 -20.35
CA HIS A 138 7.48 25.52 -21.50
C HIS A 138 8.57 26.52 -21.85
N SER A 139 9.32 26.21 -22.91
CA SER A 139 10.24 27.11 -23.57
C SER A 139 9.41 28.28 -24.07
N SER A 140 9.39 29.34 -23.27
CA SER A 140 8.84 30.62 -23.67
C SER A 140 9.64 31.09 -24.90
N PRO A 141 9.05 31.19 -26.11
CA PRO A 141 9.74 31.78 -27.22
C PRO A 141 9.85 33.27 -26.92
N SER A 142 11.08 33.73 -26.67
CA SER A 142 11.40 35.14 -26.63
C SER A 142 11.10 35.71 -28.02
N ALA A 143 9.90 36.27 -28.17
CA ALA A 143 9.48 36.93 -29.38
C ALA A 143 10.25 38.25 -29.49
N HIS A 144 11.30 38.23 -30.31
CA HIS A 144 11.82 39.41 -30.98
C HIS A 144 10.65 40.28 -31.46
N ARG A 145 10.57 41.51 -30.97
CA ARG A 145 9.82 42.56 -31.63
C ARG A 145 10.69 43.82 -31.69
N LYS A 146 11.24 43.99 -32.90
CA LYS A 146 11.78 45.18 -33.59
C LYS A 146 12.32 46.33 -32.76
#